data_AF-A0A4U2ZDZ1-F1
#
_entry.id   AF-A0A4U2ZDZ1-F1
#
_cell.length_a   1.000
_cell.length_b   1.000
_cell.length_c   1.000
_cell.angle_alpha   90.00
_cell.angle_beta   90.00
_cell.angle_gamma   90.00
#
_symmetry.space_group_name_H-M   'P 1'
#
loop_
_entity.id
_entity.type
_entity.pdbx_description
1 polymer ?
#
loop_
_entity_poly.entity_id
_entity_poly.type
_entity_poly.pdbx_seq_one_letter_code
_entity_poly.pdbx_strand_id
1 'polypeptide(L)'
;MKAKGVLKGIIIAIFCSIFIPYLFNSVGNTFAGGRISYWGESWLYIAFSIPMIVSMAIIGYYLSTQKNIPNKKMWWISFLVALIVSLFTGTLGILISEMILRGNLNTFNLEGSMIWGVIYSLIFLPITVPLGKLILNSLHYWIHKPAS
;
A
#
# COMPACT_ATOMS: atom_id res chain seq x y z
N MET A 1 21.24 -5.51 12.51
CA MET A 1 19.83 -5.16 12.81
C MET A 1 19.14 -4.39 11.69
N LYS A 2 19.79 -3.37 11.10
CA LYS A 2 19.20 -2.52 10.06
C LYS A 2 18.77 -3.24 8.78
N ALA A 3 19.65 -4.06 8.18
CA ALA A 3 19.32 -4.85 6.99
C ALA A 3 18.19 -5.88 7.24
N LYS A 4 18.16 -6.48 8.45
CA LYS A 4 17.07 -7.39 8.86
C LYS A 4 15.71 -6.66 8.94
N GLY A 5 15.70 -5.40 9.36
CA GLY A 5 14.49 -4.58 9.38
C GLY A 5 13.96 -4.25 7.99
N VAL A 6 14.85 -3.87 7.07
CA VAL A 6 14.50 -3.66 5.65
C VAL A 6 13.91 -4.93 5.04
N LEU A 7 14.57 -6.08 5.24
CA LEU A 7 14.09 -7.36 4.71
C LEU A 7 12.70 -7.72 5.24
N LYS A 8 12.47 -7.59 6.55
CA LYS A 8 11.15 -7.80 7.17
C LYS A 8 10.08 -6.85 6.61
N GLY A 9 10.45 -5.59 6.38
CA GLY A 9 9.60 -4.60 5.72
C GLY A 9 9.20 -5.04 4.30
N ILE A 10 10.17 -5.47 3.48
CA ILE A 10 9.91 -5.96 2.12
C ILE A 10 9.00 -7.20 2.14
N ILE A 11 9.21 -8.14 3.07
CA ILE A 11 8.35 -9.34 3.20
C ILE A 11 6.89 -8.93 3.47
N ILE A 12 6.66 -8.02 4.42
CA ILE A 12 5.31 -7.50 4.69
C ILE A 12 4.76 -6.79 3.46
N ALA A 13 5.59 -6.02 2.76
CA ALA A 13 5.18 -5.31 1.56
C ALA A 13 4.68 -6.28 0.48
N ILE A 14 5.44 -7.33 0.18
CA ILE A 14 5.06 -8.34 -0.82
C ILE A 14 3.71 -8.98 -0.44
N PHE A 15 3.54 -9.35 0.83
CA PHE A 15 2.27 -9.88 1.31
C PHE A 15 1.12 -8.88 1.13
N CYS A 16 1.30 -7.64 1.57
CA CYS A 16 0.30 -6.59 1.43
C CYS A 16 -0.02 -6.25 -0.02
N SER A 17 0.96 -6.31 -0.92
CA SER A 17 0.81 -6.03 -2.34
C SER A 17 -0.08 -7.02 -3.08
N ILE A 18 -0.26 -8.22 -2.51
CA ILE A 18 -1.19 -9.22 -3.01
C ILE A 18 -2.51 -9.12 -2.25
N PHE A 19 -2.43 -9.11 -0.91
CA PHE A 19 -3.60 -9.21 -0.05
C PHE A 19 -4.52 -7.98 -0.08
N ILE A 20 -3.96 -6.76 -0.06
CA ILE A 20 -4.76 -5.53 -0.01
C ILE A 20 -5.52 -5.30 -1.33
N PRO A 21 -4.89 -5.36 -2.51
CA PRO A 21 -5.62 -5.28 -3.78
C PRO A 21 -6.66 -6.39 -3.93
N TYR A 22 -6.38 -7.61 -3.46
CA TYR A 22 -7.35 -8.70 -3.45
C TYR A 22 -8.58 -8.37 -2.61
N LEU A 23 -8.41 -7.82 -1.40
CA LEU A 23 -9.52 -7.40 -0.55
C LEU A 23 -10.31 -6.26 -1.19
N PHE A 24 -9.63 -5.26 -1.76
CA PHE A 24 -10.27 -4.14 -2.42
C PHE A 24 -11.14 -4.60 -3.58
N ASN A 25 -10.58 -5.42 -4.48
CA ASN A 25 -11.32 -6.04 -5.59
C ASN A 25 -12.48 -6.89 -5.09
N SER A 26 -12.26 -7.66 -4.03
CA SER A 26 -13.28 -8.53 -3.45
C SER A 26 -14.50 -7.76 -2.96
N VAL A 27 -14.26 -6.63 -2.30
CA VAL A 27 -15.30 -5.75 -1.77
C VAL A 27 -15.97 -4.98 -2.91
N GLY A 28 -15.19 -4.36 -3.80
CA GLY A 28 -15.70 -3.59 -4.94
C GLY A 28 -16.61 -4.42 -5.84
N ASN A 29 -16.19 -5.61 -6.23
CA ASN A 29 -17.01 -6.51 -7.05
C ASN A 29 -18.30 -6.96 -6.34
N THR A 30 -18.27 -7.13 -5.01
CA THR A 30 -19.48 -7.49 -4.25
C THR A 30 -20.50 -6.35 -4.31
N PHE A 31 -20.06 -5.10 -4.17
CA PHE A 31 -20.93 -3.93 -4.33
C PHE A 31 -21.39 -3.70 -5.77
N ALA A 32 -20.60 -4.12 -6.76
CA ALA A 32 -20.92 -4.02 -8.18
C ALA A 32 -21.86 -5.14 -8.70
N GLY A 33 -22.42 -5.98 -7.82
CA GLY A 33 -23.41 -7.00 -8.19
C GLY A 33 -22.83 -8.40 -8.42
N GLY A 34 -21.57 -8.65 -8.09
CA GLY A 34 -20.97 -9.99 -8.13
C GLY A 34 -19.57 -10.02 -8.76
N ARG A 35 -18.88 -11.15 -8.63
CA ARG A 35 -17.51 -11.33 -9.16
C ARG A 35 -17.55 -12.00 -10.54
N ILE A 36 -16.97 -11.33 -11.52
CA ILE A 36 -16.76 -11.88 -12.87
C ILE A 36 -15.35 -12.50 -13.00
N SER A 37 -14.32 -11.90 -12.35
CA SER A 37 -12.96 -12.43 -12.33
C SER A 37 -12.16 -11.94 -11.12
N TYR A 38 -11.34 -12.82 -10.54
CA TYR A 38 -10.38 -12.48 -9.47
C TYR A 38 -9.16 -11.68 -9.96
N TRP A 39 -8.93 -11.70 -11.27
CA TRP A 39 -7.76 -11.11 -11.93
C TRP A 39 -8.14 -10.00 -12.92
N GLY A 40 -9.43 -9.64 -13.00
CA GLY A 40 -9.93 -8.64 -13.95
C GLY A 40 -9.28 -7.26 -13.76
N GLU A 41 -8.94 -6.90 -12.52
CA GLU A 41 -8.25 -5.66 -12.18
C GLU A 41 -6.77 -5.90 -11.82
N SER A 42 -6.06 -6.62 -12.69
CA SER A 42 -4.62 -6.91 -12.53
C SER A 42 -3.76 -5.64 -12.40
N TRP A 43 -4.20 -4.53 -12.99
CA TRP A 43 -3.54 -3.22 -12.93
C TRP A 43 -3.34 -2.75 -11.47
N LEU A 44 -4.30 -3.01 -10.58
CA LEU A 44 -4.27 -2.56 -9.19
C LEU A 44 -3.12 -3.19 -8.41
N TYR A 45 -2.81 -4.46 -8.70
CA TYR A 45 -1.70 -5.17 -8.06
C TYR A 45 -0.36 -4.55 -8.44
N ILE A 46 -0.17 -4.18 -9.72
CA ILE A 46 1.05 -3.52 -10.20
C ILE A 46 1.15 -2.10 -9.61
N ALA A 47 0.06 -1.33 -9.70
CA ALA A 47 -0.03 0.05 -9.22
C ALA A 47 0.27 0.19 -7.72
N PHE A 48 -0.14 -0.79 -6.92
CA PHE A 48 0.08 -0.80 -5.48
C PHE A 48 1.44 -1.38 -5.06
N SER A 49 1.98 -2.33 -5.83
CA SER A 49 3.19 -3.05 -5.44
C SER A 49 4.41 -2.16 -5.24
N ILE A 50 4.70 -1.29 -6.20
CA ILE A 50 5.90 -0.43 -6.18
C ILE A 50 5.89 0.53 -4.98
N PRO A 51 4.86 1.39 -4.78
CA PRO A 51 4.86 2.32 -3.65
C PRO A 51 4.85 1.60 -2.30
N MET A 52 4.19 0.44 -2.20
CA MET A 52 4.14 -0.34 -0.96
C MET A 52 5.52 -0.92 -0.60
N ILE A 53 6.22 -1.54 -1.56
CA ILE A 53 7.56 -2.10 -1.35
C ILE A 53 8.55 -1.01 -0.94
N VAL A 54 8.58 0.10 -1.67
CA VAL A 54 9.48 1.22 -1.37
C VAL A 54 9.20 1.79 0.03
N SER A 55 7.92 2.06 0.34
CA SER A 55 7.52 2.62 1.63
C SER A 55 7.89 1.69 2.79
N MET A 56 7.57 0.40 2.68
CA MET A 56 7.85 -0.55 3.76
C MET A 56 9.34 -0.88 3.90
N ALA A 57 10.14 -0.79 2.84
CA ALA A 57 11.59 -0.92 2.94
C ALA A 57 12.18 0.24 3.76
N ILE A 58 11.79 1.49 3.46
CA ILE A 58 12.23 2.69 4.17
C ILE A 58 11.76 2.66 5.63
N ILE A 59 10.49 2.34 5.87
CA ILE A 59 9.94 2.27 7.22
C ILE A 59 10.55 1.10 8.00
N GLY A 60 10.76 -0.05 7.37
CA GLY A 60 11.46 -1.19 7.98
C GLY A 60 12.87 -0.82 8.45
N TYR A 61 13.60 -0.03 7.67
CA TYR A 61 14.87 0.56 8.11
C TYR A 61 14.66 1.45 9.34
N TYR A 62 13.76 2.43 9.25
CA TYR A 62 13.54 3.39 10.33
C TYR A 62 13.14 2.70 11.64
N LEU A 63 12.18 1.78 11.61
CA LEU A 63 11.70 1.02 12.77
C LEU A 63 12.82 0.17 13.42
N SER A 64 13.77 -0.32 12.62
CA SER A 64 14.92 -1.09 13.14
C SER A 64 15.90 -0.24 13.94
N THR A 65 15.90 1.07 13.75
CA THR A 65 16.78 2.01 14.48
C THR A 65 16.12 2.55 15.75
N GLN A 66 14.80 2.39 15.90
CA GLN A 66 14.02 2.98 16.99
C GLN A 66 13.36 1.88 17.83
N LYS A 67 13.91 1.63 19.02
CA LYS A 67 13.33 0.63 19.95
C LYS A 67 12.00 1.08 20.52
N ASN A 68 11.88 2.36 20.91
CA ASN A 68 10.67 2.92 21.49
C ASN A 68 10.16 4.07 20.61
N ILE A 69 8.97 3.91 20.05
CA ILE A 69 8.31 4.95 19.25
C ILE A 69 7.04 5.37 19.99
N PRO A 70 6.89 6.64 20.35
CA PRO A 70 5.65 7.13 20.98
C PRO A 70 4.44 6.84 20.09
N ASN A 71 3.32 6.43 20.68
CA ASN A 71 2.09 6.09 19.94
C ASN A 71 1.61 7.22 19.00
N LYS A 72 1.72 8.48 19.45
CA LYS A 72 1.42 9.68 18.62
C LYS A 72 2.28 9.74 17.36
N LYS A 73 3.58 9.42 17.47
CA LYS A 73 4.51 9.40 16.33
C LYS A 73 4.17 8.26 15.37
N MET A 74 3.77 7.10 15.89
CA MET A 74 3.35 5.96 15.05
C MET A 74 2.09 6.28 14.24
N TRP A 75 1.12 6.99 14.82
CA TRP A 75 -0.05 7.48 14.09
C TRP A 75 0.33 8.41 12.94
N TRP A 76 1.24 9.36 13.17
CA TRP A 76 1.72 10.26 12.12
C TRP A 76 2.48 9.53 11.02
N ILE A 77 3.33 8.57 11.36
CA ILE A 77 4.03 7.74 10.36
C ILE A 77 3.00 6.96 9.54
N SER A 78 2.01 6.34 10.19
CA SER A 78 0.94 5.63 9.49
C SER A 78 0.17 6.54 8.55
N PHE A 79 -0.20 7.75 9.01
CA PHE A 79 -0.88 8.75 8.20
C PHE A 79 -0.10 9.08 6.93
N LEU A 80 1.18 9.42 7.07
CA LEU A 80 2.02 9.79 5.94
C LEU A 80 2.24 8.62 4.97
N VAL A 81 2.50 7.42 5.50
CA VAL A 81 2.72 6.23 4.68
C VAL A 81 1.45 5.87 3.91
N ALA A 82 0.30 5.82 4.59
CA ALA A 82 -0.98 5.53 3.96
C ALA A 82 -1.31 6.56 2.88
N LEU A 83 -1.14 7.85 3.18
CA LEU A 83 -1.40 8.92 2.22
C LEU A 83 -0.49 8.83 0.99
N ILE A 84 0.83 8.65 1.18
CA ILE A 84 1.80 8.57 0.08
C ILE A 84 1.54 7.34 -0.78
N VAL A 85 1.35 6.16 -0.16
CA VAL A 85 1.08 4.93 -0.89
C VAL A 85 -0.22 5.05 -1.67
N SER A 86 -1.30 5.51 -1.03
CA SER A 86 -2.59 5.68 -1.70
C SER A 86 -2.52 6.69 -2.85
N LEU A 87 -1.93 7.87 -2.64
CA LEU A 87 -1.79 8.89 -3.68
C LEU A 87 -0.97 8.37 -4.86
N PHE A 88 0.17 7.72 -4.58
CA PHE A 88 1.00 7.17 -5.64
C PHE A 88 0.25 6.09 -6.40
N THR A 89 -0.37 5.13 -5.70
CA THR A 89 -1.15 4.06 -6.33
C THR A 89 -2.28 4.61 -7.17
N GLY A 90 -3.06 5.56 -6.65
CA GLY A 90 -4.22 6.14 -7.32
C GLY A 90 -3.89 7.08 -8.47
N THR A 91 -2.64 7.50 -8.62
CA THR A 91 -2.20 8.40 -9.70
C THR A 91 -1.16 7.71 -10.59
N LEU A 92 0.13 7.89 -10.29
CA LEU A 92 1.24 7.38 -11.09
C LEU A 92 1.24 5.85 -11.18
N GLY A 93 0.87 5.15 -10.10
CA GLY A 93 0.77 3.70 -10.07
C GLY A 93 -0.17 3.16 -11.13
N ILE A 94 -1.36 3.78 -11.29
CA ILE A 94 -2.32 3.38 -12.34
C ILE A 94 -1.70 3.56 -13.71
N LEU A 95 -1.10 4.72 -13.99
CA LEU A 95 -0.49 5.02 -15.29
C LEU A 95 0.61 4.02 -15.65
N ILE A 96 1.50 3.70 -14.69
CA ILE A 96 2.56 2.72 -14.86
C ILE A 96 1.95 1.35 -15.14
N SER A 97 0.91 0.95 -14.38
CA SER A 97 0.27 -0.34 -14.57
C SER A 97 -0.43 -0.48 -15.92
N GLU A 98 -1.07 0.59 -16.41
CA GLU A 98 -1.73 0.64 -17.70
C GLU A 98 -0.72 0.59 -18.85
N MET A 99 0.39 1.32 -18.74
CA MET A 99 1.49 1.22 -19.70
C MET A 99 2.10 -0.18 -19.75
N ILE A 100 2.26 -0.85 -18.60
CA ILE A 100 2.81 -2.22 -18.56
C ILE A 100 1.84 -3.23 -19.18
N LEU A 101 0.54 -3.13 -18.87
CA LEU A 101 -0.45 -4.12 -19.28
C LEU A 101 -0.96 -3.91 -20.70
N ARG A 102 -1.12 -2.67 -21.14
CA ARG A 102 -1.75 -2.32 -22.42
C ARG A 102 -0.79 -1.67 -23.42
N GLY A 103 0.40 -1.25 -22.97
CA GLY A 103 1.43 -0.63 -23.82
C GLY A 103 1.12 0.80 -24.29
N ASN A 104 -0.03 1.38 -23.92
CA ASN A 104 -0.42 2.74 -24.29
C ASN A 104 -1.48 3.32 -23.32
N LEU A 105 -1.67 4.64 -23.39
CA LEU A 105 -2.66 5.38 -22.59
C LEU A 105 -3.77 6.01 -23.45
N ASN A 106 -3.88 5.66 -24.73
CA ASN A 106 -4.73 6.40 -25.68
C ASN A 106 -6.23 6.27 -25.38
N THR A 107 -6.65 5.16 -24.78
CA THR A 107 -8.03 4.91 -24.35
C THR A 107 -8.23 5.12 -22.85
N PHE A 108 -7.18 5.55 -22.14
CA PHE A 108 -7.21 5.74 -20.70
C PHE A 108 -7.65 7.16 -20.34
N ASN A 109 -8.69 7.28 -19.51
CA ASN A 109 -9.14 8.57 -19.00
C ASN A 109 -8.16 9.11 -17.96
N LEU A 110 -7.11 9.78 -18.43
CA LEU A 110 -6.02 10.26 -17.59
C LEU A 110 -6.48 11.31 -16.56
N GLU A 111 -7.22 12.32 -17.00
CA GLU A 111 -7.71 13.40 -16.15
C GLU A 111 -8.65 12.87 -15.06
N GLY A 112 -9.66 12.08 -15.46
CA GLY A 112 -10.60 11.47 -14.52
C GLY A 112 -9.88 10.59 -13.51
N SER A 113 -8.93 9.75 -13.96
CA SER A 113 -8.21 8.84 -13.07
C SER A 113 -7.33 9.57 -12.07
N MET A 114 -6.66 10.66 -12.46
CA MET A 114 -5.87 11.47 -11.53
C MET A 114 -6.74 12.12 -10.45
N ILE A 115 -7.86 12.74 -10.85
CA ILE A 115 -8.78 13.39 -9.91
C ILE A 115 -9.37 12.38 -8.94
N TRP A 116 -9.93 11.27 -9.45
CA TRP A 116 -10.50 10.22 -8.62
C TRP A 116 -9.44 9.54 -7.74
N GLY A 117 -8.22 9.36 -8.25
CA GLY A 117 -7.10 8.85 -7.48
C GLY A 117 -6.80 9.68 -6.24
N VAL A 118 -6.77 11.01 -6.36
CA VAL A 118 -6.60 11.92 -5.23
C VAL A 118 -7.80 11.86 -4.28
N ILE A 119 -9.02 11.93 -4.81
CA ILE A 119 -10.25 11.90 -4.01
C ILE A 119 -10.31 10.62 -3.16
N TYR A 120 -10.15 9.45 -3.79
CA TYR A 120 -10.17 8.18 -3.07
C TYR A 120 -9.04 8.06 -2.05
N SER A 121 -7.84 8.54 -2.38
CA SER A 121 -6.71 8.53 -1.44
C SER A 121 -7.01 9.29 -0.15
N LEU A 122 -7.77 10.38 -0.23
CA LEU A 122 -8.17 11.18 0.94
C LEU A 122 -9.37 10.57 1.67
N ILE A 123 -10.42 10.16 0.94
CA ILE A 123 -11.64 9.61 1.52
C ILE A 123 -11.36 8.32 2.30
N PHE A 124 -10.41 7.49 1.84
CA PHE A 124 -10.09 6.22 2.50
C PHE A 124 -9.12 6.36 3.68
N LEU A 125 -8.53 7.52 3.96
CA LEU A 125 -7.62 7.73 5.11
C LEU A 125 -8.19 7.28 6.46
N PRO A 126 -9.46 7.53 6.81
CA PRO A 126 -10.02 7.06 8.08
C PRO A 126 -9.94 5.55 8.27
N ILE A 127 -9.81 4.77 7.18
CA ILE A 127 -9.68 3.32 7.20
C ILE A 127 -8.21 2.90 7.00
N THR A 128 -7.52 3.47 6.02
CA THR A 128 -6.15 3.08 5.68
C THR A 128 -5.14 3.48 6.77
N VAL A 129 -5.37 4.57 7.49
CA VAL A 129 -4.46 5.04 8.56
C VAL A 129 -4.51 4.12 9.79
N PRO A 130 -5.67 3.70 10.32
CA PRO A 130 -5.71 2.69 11.37
C PRO A 130 -5.10 1.35 10.94
N LEU A 131 -5.43 0.86 9.74
CA LEU A 131 -4.87 -0.40 9.23
C LEU A 131 -3.36 -0.32 9.03
N GLY A 132 -2.87 0.77 8.45
CA GLY A 132 -1.45 1.05 8.33
C GLY A 132 -0.75 1.02 9.69
N LYS A 133 -1.37 1.59 10.73
CA LYS A 133 -0.79 1.58 12.07
C LYS A 133 -0.71 0.17 12.65
N LEU A 134 -1.72 -0.66 12.42
CA LEU A 134 -1.69 -2.07 12.83
C LEU A 134 -0.55 -2.83 12.15
N ILE A 135 -0.34 -2.60 10.85
CA ILE A 135 0.76 -3.18 10.08
C ILE A 135 2.11 -2.71 10.65
N LEU A 136 2.27 -1.40 10.87
CA LEU A 136 3.51 -0.82 11.38
C LEU A 136 3.84 -1.28 12.81
N ASN A 137 2.83 -1.39 13.68
CA ASN A 137 3.00 -1.95 15.02
C ASN A 137 3.43 -3.42 14.97
N SER A 138 2.79 -4.21 14.11
CA SER A 138 3.14 -5.62 13.91
C SER A 138 4.58 -5.78 13.40
N LEU A 139 4.97 -4.94 12.43
CA LEU A 139 6.33 -4.91 11.89
C LEU A 139 7.35 -4.52 12.96
N HIS A 140 7.08 -3.44 13.72
CA HIS A 140 7.95 -2.97 14.79
C HIS A 140 8.16 -4.04 15.86
N TYR A 141 7.08 -4.68 16.30
CA TYR A 141 7.14 -5.81 17.23
C TYR A 141 7.97 -6.96 16.65
N TRP A 142 7.72 -7.37 15.40
CA TRP A 142 8.45 -8.46 14.78
C TRP A 142 9.94 -8.16 14.60
N ILE A 143 10.31 -6.92 14.31
CA ILE A 143 11.70 -6.49 14.17
C ILE A 143 12.46 -6.67 15.48
N HIS A 144 11.86 -6.26 16.61
CA HIS A 144 12.51 -6.24 17.92
C HIS A 144 12.26 -7.48 18.79
N LYS A 145 11.41 -8.41 18.33
CA LYS A 145 11.20 -9.70 19.01
C LYS A 145 12.55 -10.42 19.19
N PRO A 146 12.90 -10.87 20.41
CA PRO A 146 14.12 -11.66 20.62
C PRO A 146 14.03 -12.95 19.79
N ALA A 147 15.13 -13.31 19.14
CA ALA A 147 15.24 -14.61 18.48
C ALA A 147 15.18 -15.67 19.59
N SER A 148 14.14 -16.51 19.53
CA SER A 148 14.03 -17.74 20.34
C SER A 148 15.13 -18.71 19.97
#